data_AF-W1IPY3-F1
#
_entry.id   AF-W1IPY3-F1
#
_cell.length_a   1.000
_cell.length_b   1.000
_cell.length_c   1.000
_cell.angle_alpha   90.00
_cell.angle_beta   90.00
_cell.angle_gamma   90.00
#
_symmetry.space_group_name_H-M   'P 1'
#
loop_
_entity.id
_entity.type
_entity.pdbx_description
1 polymer ?
#
loop_
_entity_poly.entity_id
_entity_poly.type
_entity_poly.pdbx_seq_one_letter_code
_entity_poly.pdbx_strand_id
1 'polypeptide(L)' 'MAERSFVKEVEKLRLGQGELFRGEGILAVTKALLESGVAYIAGYQGAPIAHLMDVLADAQAILSE' A
#
# COMPACT_ATOMS: atom_id res chain seq x y z
N MET A 1 -8.39 8.05 16.96
CA MET A 1 -8.76 7.35 15.71
C MET A 1 -8.01 6.04 15.75
N ALA A 2 -8.68 4.89 15.71
CA ALA A 2 -7.98 3.61 15.80
C ALA A 2 -7.09 3.45 14.56
N GLU A 3 -5.80 3.16 14.78
CA GLU A 3 -4.85 2.82 13.75
C GLU A 3 -5.39 1.60 13.00
N ARG A 4 -5.62 1.75 11.70
CA ARG A 4 -6.20 0.67 10.88
C ARG A 4 -5.04 -0.14 10.33
N SER A 5 -4.85 -1.35 10.86
CA SER A 5 -3.85 -2.28 10.36
C SER A 5 -4.31 -2.94 9.05
N PHE A 6 -3.39 -3.07 8.11
CA PHE A 6 -3.57 -3.70 6.80
C PHE A 6 -2.72 -4.97 6.64
N VAL A 7 -2.17 -5.51 7.74
CA VAL A 7 -1.22 -6.63 7.74
C VAL A 7 -1.70 -7.86 6.95
N LYS A 8 -3.02 -8.15 6.90
CA LYS A 8 -3.54 -9.26 6.08
C LYS A 8 -3.83 -8.83 4.65
N GLU A 9 -4.24 -7.59 4.47
CA GLU A 9 -4.65 -7.01 3.21
C GLU A 9 -3.45 -6.78 2.28
N VAL A 10 -2.27 -6.45 2.83
CA VAL A 10 -1.03 -6.20 2.07
C VAL A 10 -0.57 -7.41 1.27
N GLU A 11 -0.98 -8.64 1.61
CA GLU A 11 -0.71 -9.83 0.78
C GLU A 11 -1.24 -9.69 -0.65
N LYS A 12 -2.29 -8.89 -0.85
CA LYS A 12 -2.84 -8.60 -2.18
C LYS A 12 -1.88 -7.80 -3.07
N LEU A 13 -0.82 -7.21 -2.51
CA LEU A 13 0.22 -6.54 -3.29
C LEU A 13 1.00 -7.55 -4.16
N ARG A 14 1.05 -8.82 -3.76
CA ARG A 14 1.72 -9.91 -4.50
C ARG A 14 0.97 -10.38 -5.75
N LEU A 15 -0.29 -9.97 -5.95
CA LEU A 15 -1.08 -10.35 -7.13
C LEU A 15 -0.30 -10.03 -8.41
N GLY A 16 -0.16 -11.01 -9.30
CA GLY A 16 0.56 -10.91 -10.55
C GLY A 16 -0.25 -10.23 -11.66
N GLN A 17 0.37 -10.11 -12.83
CA GLN A 17 -0.29 -9.58 -14.02
C GLN A 17 -1.51 -10.44 -14.40
N GLY A 18 -2.61 -9.78 -14.75
CA GLY A 18 -3.86 -10.44 -15.15
C GLY A 18 -4.75 -10.89 -13.99
N GLU A 19 -4.27 -10.82 -12.74
CA GLU A 19 -5.10 -11.11 -11.57
C GLU A 19 -6.02 -9.94 -11.22
N LEU A 20 -7.27 -10.26 -10.86
CA LEU A 20 -8.24 -9.24 -10.47
C LEU A 20 -8.02 -8.81 -9.02
N PHE A 21 -7.60 -7.56 -8.83
CA PHE A 21 -7.55 -6.96 -7.50
C PHE A 21 -8.95 -6.65 -6.95
N ARG A 22 -9.27 -7.12 -5.75
CA ARG A 22 -10.47 -6.74 -4.99
C ARG A 22 -10.11 -6.38 -3.55
N GLY A 23 -10.36 -5.14 -3.15
CA GLY A 23 -10.02 -4.67 -1.81
C GLY A 23 -10.24 -3.18 -1.65
N GLU A 24 -9.62 -2.61 -0.61
CA GLU A 24 -9.67 -1.17 -0.36
C GLU A 24 -8.92 -0.40 -1.46
N GLY A 25 -9.46 0.77 -1.82
CA GLY A 25 -8.87 1.60 -2.87
C GLY A 25 -7.44 2.03 -2.55
N ILE A 26 -7.12 2.24 -1.27
CA ILE A 26 -5.76 2.64 -0.86
C ILE A 26 -4.73 1.56 -1.18
N LEU A 27 -5.05 0.27 -1.00
CA LEU A 27 -4.13 -0.82 -1.40
C LEU A 27 -3.98 -0.90 -2.91
N ALA A 28 -5.06 -0.67 -3.67
CA ALA A 28 -4.98 -0.64 -5.13
C ALA A 28 -4.06 0.50 -5.61
N VAL A 29 -4.17 1.68 -4.99
CA VAL A 29 -3.28 2.81 -5.27
C VAL A 29 -1.84 2.49 -4.89
N THR A 30 -1.58 1.93 -3.70
CA THR A 30 -0.23 1.52 -3.29
C THR A 30 0.36 0.51 -4.27
N LYS A 31 -0.39 -0.52 -4.67
CA LYS A 31 0.05 -1.49 -5.67
C LYS A 31 0.45 -0.82 -6.98
N ALA A 32 -0.42 0.06 -7.51
CA ALA A 32 -0.15 0.77 -8.76
C ALA A 32 1.11 1.65 -8.68
N LEU A 33 1.36 2.30 -7.54
CA LEU A 33 2.56 3.11 -7.32
C LEU A 33 3.83 2.23 -7.31
N LEU A 34 3.79 1.11 -6.58
CA LEU A 34 4.92 0.17 -6.52
C LEU A 34 5.22 -0.45 -7.90
N GLU A 35 4.20 -0.87 -8.64
CA GLU A 35 4.33 -1.38 -10.01
C GLU A 35 4.86 -0.32 -10.99
N SER A 36 4.61 0.97 -10.70
CA SER A 36 5.15 2.10 -11.47
C SER A 36 6.59 2.45 -11.08
N GLY A 37 7.22 1.70 -10.16
CA GLY A 37 8.58 1.95 -9.70
C GLY A 37 8.72 3.14 -8.75
N VAL A 38 7.61 3.59 -8.12
CA VAL A 38 7.66 4.65 -7.11
C VAL A 38 8.29 4.09 -5.84
N ALA A 39 9.51 4.53 -5.55
CA ALA A 39 10.30 4.03 -4.43
C ALA A 39 10.15 4.84 -3.13
N TYR A 40 9.56 6.04 -3.17
CA TYR A 40 9.38 6.88 -2.00
C TYR A 40 8.14 7.75 -2.12
N ILE A 41 7.52 8.04 -0.97
CA ILE A 41 6.37 8.93 -0.88
C ILE A 41 6.54 9.85 0.32
N ALA A 42 6.23 11.13 0.12
CA ALA A 42 6.22 12.14 1.16
C ALA A 42 5.03 13.07 0.94
N GLY A 43 4.60 13.75 2.00
CA GLY A 43 3.51 14.72 1.95
C GLY A 43 3.84 15.96 2.78
N TYR A 44 3.18 17.06 2.43
CA TYR A 44 3.17 18.27 3.25
C TYR A 44 2.33 18.04 4.52
N GLN A 45 2.47 18.89 5.54
CA GLN A 45 1.67 18.76 6.75
C GLN A 45 0.17 18.91 6.46
N GLY A 46 -0.62 17.94 6.92
CA GLY A 46 -2.05 17.88 6.67
C GLY A 46 -2.43 17.19 5.35
N ALA A 47 -1.45 16.71 4.56
CA ALA A 47 -1.75 15.90 3.38
C ALA A 47 -2.48 14.60 3.78
N PRO A 48 -3.53 14.19 3.05
CA PRO A 48 -4.32 13.01 3.38
C PRO A 48 -3.63 11.71 2.93
N ILE A 49 -2.36 11.51 3.32
CA ILE A 49 -1.55 10.35 2.94
C ILE A 49 -1.31 9.35 4.08
N ALA A 50 -1.91 9.57 5.26
CA ALA A 50 -1.67 8.73 6.45
C ALA A 50 -1.88 7.24 6.15
N HIS A 51 -3.01 6.86 5.56
CA HIS A 51 -3.29 5.46 5.22
C HIS A 51 -2.37 4.87 4.14
N LEU A 52 -1.81 5.69 3.27
CA LEU A 52 -0.81 5.24 2.32
C LEU A 52 0.48 4.85 3.05
N MET A 53 0.88 5.65 4.03
CA MET A 53 2.03 5.38 4.88
C MET A 53 1.81 4.13 5.74
N ASP A 54 0.61 3.96 6.31
CA ASP A 54 0.24 2.77 7.08
C ASP A 54 0.37 1.49 6.24
N VAL A 55 -0.18 1.48 5.02
CA VAL A 55 -0.09 0.33 4.10
C VAL A 55 1.36 0.05 3.70
N LEU A 56 2.16 1.07 3.42
CA LEU A 56 3.58 0.89 3.07
C LEU A 56 4.40 0.32 4.23
N ALA A 57 4.13 0.78 5.46
CA ALA A 57 4.78 0.26 6.65
C ALA A 57 4.44 -1.22 6.87
N ASP A 58 3.16 -1.58 6.78
CA ASP A 58 2.70 -2.98 6.90
C ASP A 58 3.24 -3.87 5.77
N ALA A 59 3.43 -3.32 4.56
CA ALA A 59 3.95 -4.04 3.40
C ALA A 59 5.49 -4.25 3.45
N GLN A 60 6.23 -3.59 4.34
CA GLN A 60 7.69 -3.64 4.33
C GLN A 60 8.24 -5.07 4.44
N ALA A 61 7.58 -5.94 5.21
CA ALA A 61 7.97 -7.34 5.35
C ALA A 61 7.96 -8.08 4.00
N ILE A 62 6.87 -7.92 3.23
CA ILE A 62 6.71 -8.63 1.94
C ILE A 62 7.50 -7.98 0.80
N LEU A 63 7.82 -6.69 0.90
CA LEU A 63 8.62 -5.97 -0.09
C LEU A 63 10.13 -6.19 0.08
N SER A 64 10.57 -6.71 1.23
CA SER A 64 11.99 -6.97 1.54
C SER A 64 12.43 -8.41 1.29
N GLU A 65 11.53 -9.27 0.81
CA GLU A 65 11.78 -10.66 0.40
C GLU A 65 12.40 -10.74 -1.00
#